data_AF-A0A1G6Y4J0-F1
#
_entry.id   AF-A0A1G6Y4J0-F1
#
_cell.length_a   1.000
_cell.length_b   1.000
_cell.length_c   1.000
_cell.angle_alpha   90.00
_cell.angle_beta   90.00
_cell.angle_gamma   90.00
#
_symmetry.space_group_name_H-M   'P 1'
#
loop_
_entity.id
_entity.type
_entity.pdbx_description
1 polymer ?
#
loop_
_entity_poly.entity_id
_entity_poly.type
_entity_poly.pdbx_seq_one_letter_code
_entity_poly.pdbx_strand_id
1 'polypeptide(L)'
;MHIIKRIASSLVVFGAVGRRNLKEKVALLGLLLAAPAIAGTDNNLTLTGVGSQSGNIAYIFVSPGTSGGCSIIYIDITNDAGRGMLSIALTARASGRPIARVDYTGGGGGPCNATLIQL
;
A
#
# COMPACT_ATOMS: atom_id res chain seq x y z
N MET A 1 16.72 25.88 -30.88
CA MET A 1 16.42 25.30 -29.55
C MET A 1 17.25 24.03 -29.41
N HIS A 2 18.43 24.11 -28.76
CA HIS A 2 18.68 23.64 -27.37
C HIS A 2 18.46 22.13 -27.23
N ILE A 3 19.49 21.27 -27.46
CA ILE A 3 20.63 20.89 -26.59
C ILE A 3 20.19 20.18 -25.30
N ILE A 4 20.37 18.86 -25.23
CA ILE A 4 20.84 18.09 -24.05
C ILE A 4 21.65 16.89 -24.60
N LYS A 5 22.94 17.06 -24.92
CA LYS A 5 24.13 16.94 -24.06
C LYS A 5 24.39 15.52 -23.54
N ARG A 6 25.27 14.84 -24.28
CA ARG A 6 26.01 13.60 -23.94
C ARG A 6 26.68 13.71 -22.57
N ILE A 7 26.68 12.62 -21.80
CA ILE A 7 27.87 12.15 -21.06
C ILE A 7 27.93 10.64 -21.19
N ALA A 8 28.74 10.18 -22.16
CA ALA A 8 29.40 8.89 -22.07
C ALA A 8 30.59 9.04 -21.13
N SER A 9 30.91 8.02 -20.33
CA SER A 9 32.31 7.67 -20.03
C SER A 9 32.43 6.40 -19.17
N SER A 10 33.25 5.48 -19.69
CA SER A 10 34.13 4.53 -18.98
C SER A 10 33.45 3.41 -18.19
N LEU A 11 33.46 2.13 -18.61
CA LEU A 11 34.56 1.24 -19.02
C LEU A 11 35.64 1.04 -17.93
N VAL A 12 35.93 -0.24 -17.67
CA VAL A 12 37.03 -0.85 -16.87
C VAL A 12 36.80 -0.71 -15.35
N VAL A 13 36.85 -1.73 -14.49
CA VAL A 13 37.83 -2.82 -14.35
C VAL A 13 37.16 -4.02 -13.64
N PHE A 14 37.11 -5.19 -14.29
CA PHE A 14 36.97 -6.46 -13.59
C PHE A 14 38.30 -6.74 -12.88
N GLY A 15 38.41 -6.26 -11.65
CA GLY A 15 39.56 -6.49 -10.78
C GLY A 15 39.49 -7.88 -10.16
N ALA A 16 40.55 -8.64 -10.35
CA ALA A 16 40.74 -10.00 -9.85
C ALA A 16 40.24 -10.21 -8.41
N VAL A 17 39.35 -11.19 -8.26
CA VAL A 17 38.85 -11.72 -6.99
C VAL A 17 40.02 -12.30 -6.21
N GLY A 18 40.60 -11.49 -5.33
CA GLY A 18 41.51 -11.94 -4.28
C GLY A 18 40.73 -12.78 -3.26
N ARG A 19 40.88 -14.10 -3.33
CA ARG A 19 40.47 -15.05 -2.27
C ARG A 19 41.28 -14.79 -0.99
N ARG A 20 40.87 -13.84 -0.15
CA ARG A 20 41.30 -13.80 1.25
C ARG A 20 40.12 -13.42 2.14
N ASN A 21 39.63 -14.41 2.88
CA ASN A 21 38.81 -14.30 4.10
C ASN A 21 37.43 -13.64 3.95
N LEU A 22 36.57 -14.32 3.19
CA LEU A 22 35.17 -13.99 2.90
C LEU A 22 34.20 -14.41 4.03
N LYS A 23 34.48 -14.10 5.31
CA LYS A 23 33.60 -14.50 6.43
C LYS A 23 33.00 -13.36 7.24
N GLU A 24 33.43 -12.10 7.06
CA GLU A 24 33.13 -11.07 8.08
C GLU A 24 32.62 -9.72 7.56
N LYS A 25 32.30 -9.58 6.27
CA LYS A 25 31.87 -8.27 5.70
C LYS A 25 30.68 -8.37 4.73
N VAL A 26 29.64 -9.10 5.11
CA VAL A 26 28.37 -9.20 4.34
C VAL A 26 27.16 -8.84 5.22
N ALA A 27 27.31 -7.86 6.11
CA ALA A 27 26.22 -7.47 7.03
C ALA A 27 25.60 -6.09 6.73
N LEU A 28 26.19 -5.27 5.85
CA LEU A 28 25.86 -3.83 5.78
C LEU A 28 25.13 -3.37 4.50
N LEU A 29 24.68 -4.29 3.64
CA LEU A 29 24.03 -3.97 2.36
C LEU A 29 22.56 -4.42 2.27
N GLY A 30 21.90 -4.67 3.41
CA GLY A 30 20.50 -5.14 3.45
C GLY A 30 19.46 -4.06 3.78
N LEU A 31 19.87 -2.86 4.21
CA LEU A 31 18.94 -1.90 4.84
C LEU A 31 18.31 -0.85 3.91
N LEU A 32 18.68 -0.79 2.62
CA LEU A 32 18.27 0.31 1.73
C LEU A 32 17.05 0.03 0.82
N LEU A 33 16.43 -1.16 0.90
CA LEU A 33 15.35 -1.56 -0.02
C LEU A 33 13.95 -1.59 0.62
N ALA A 34 13.80 -1.16 1.88
CA ALA A 34 12.48 -1.03 2.49
C ALA A 34 11.81 0.27 2.00
N ALA A 35 11.02 0.18 0.93
CA ALA A 35 10.12 1.26 0.56
C ALA A 35 9.13 1.50 1.72
N PRO A 36 8.90 2.76 2.15
CA PRO A 36 7.99 3.04 3.25
C PRO A 36 6.56 2.66 2.85
N ALA A 37 5.89 1.88 3.69
CA ALA A 37 4.45 1.69 3.57
C ALA A 37 3.76 3.05 3.81
N ILE A 38 3.00 3.52 2.82
CA ILE A 38 2.23 4.76 2.94
C ILE A 38 1.04 4.45 3.86
N ALA A 39 0.87 5.24 4.91
CA ALA A 39 -0.35 5.23 5.71
C ALA A 39 -1.14 6.50 5.39
N GLY A 40 -2.45 6.35 5.23
CA GLY A 40 -3.34 7.46 4.88
C GLY A 40 -4.60 7.44 5.70
N THR A 41 -5.19 8.63 5.84
CA THR A 41 -6.51 8.84 6.43
C THR A 41 -7.32 9.67 5.45
N ASP A 42 -8.51 9.17 5.10
CA ASP A 42 -9.46 9.88 4.25
C ASP A 42 -10.83 9.93 4.92
N ASN A 43 -11.51 11.05 4.73
CA ASN A 43 -12.79 11.35 5.36
C ASN A 43 -13.89 11.48 4.30
N ASN A 44 -15.13 11.23 4.70
CA ASN A 44 -16.33 11.43 3.87
C ASN A 44 -16.29 10.66 2.53
N LEU A 45 -15.84 9.40 2.57
CA LEU A 45 -15.76 8.53 1.38
C LEU A 45 -17.11 7.85 1.13
N THR A 46 -17.59 7.88 -0.11
CA THR A 46 -18.81 7.16 -0.49
C THR A 46 -18.48 5.75 -0.95
N LEU A 47 -19.18 4.76 -0.40
CA LEU A 47 -19.06 3.37 -0.82
C LEU A 47 -19.85 3.13 -2.11
N THR A 48 -19.19 2.66 -3.16
CA THR A 48 -19.84 2.25 -4.42
C THR A 48 -20.15 0.76 -4.46
N GLY A 49 -19.47 -0.05 -3.64
CA GLY A 49 -19.73 -1.49 -3.52
C GLY A 49 -18.98 -2.12 -2.35
N VAL A 50 -19.42 -3.32 -1.97
CA VAL A 50 -18.81 -4.16 -0.93
C VAL A 50 -18.79 -5.59 -1.47
N GLY A 51 -17.68 -6.30 -1.27
CA GLY A 51 -17.52 -7.69 -1.68
C GLY A 51 -16.63 -8.48 -0.73
N SER A 52 -16.51 -9.78 -1.01
CA SER A 52 -15.62 -10.67 -0.28
C SER A 52 -14.84 -11.54 -1.26
N GLN A 53 -13.57 -11.76 -0.93
CA GLN A 53 -12.68 -12.69 -1.61
C GLN A 53 -12.45 -13.91 -0.71
N SER A 54 -12.04 -15.03 -1.31
CA SER A 54 -11.63 -16.22 -0.55
C SER A 54 -10.53 -15.87 0.47
N GLY A 55 -10.56 -16.53 1.64
CA GLY A 55 -9.49 -16.43 2.63
C GLY A 55 -9.63 -15.31 3.67
N ASN A 56 -10.84 -15.06 4.18
CA ASN A 56 -11.11 -14.05 5.23
C ASN A 56 -10.73 -12.62 4.83
N ILE A 57 -10.90 -12.28 3.55
CA ILE A 57 -10.69 -10.92 3.05
C ILE A 57 -12.01 -10.39 2.50
N ALA A 58 -12.43 -9.24 3.00
CA ALA A 58 -13.47 -8.43 2.39
C ALA A 58 -12.85 -7.24 1.67
N TYR A 59 -13.60 -6.59 0.79
CA TYR A 59 -13.15 -5.37 0.13
C TYR A 59 -14.31 -4.41 -0.10
N ILE A 60 -13.98 -3.13 -0.14
CA ILE A 60 -14.91 -2.04 -0.41
C ILE A 60 -14.41 -1.21 -1.58
N PHE A 61 -15.34 -0.75 -2.41
CA PHE A 61 -15.07 0.22 -3.46
C PHE A 61 -15.47 1.60 -2.97
N VAL A 62 -14.60 2.58 -3.17
CA VAL A 62 -14.81 3.98 -2.75
C VAL A 62 -14.80 4.92 -3.95
N SER A 63 -15.63 5.95 -3.90
CA SER A 63 -15.63 7.07 -4.85
C SER A 63 -15.90 8.39 -4.11
N PRO A 64 -15.04 9.42 -4.24
CA PRO A 64 -13.76 9.40 -4.94
C PRO A 64 -12.77 8.38 -4.32
N GLY A 65 -11.71 8.05 -5.05
CA GLY A 65 -10.61 7.25 -4.52
C GLY A 65 -9.94 7.92 -3.32
N THR A 66 -9.23 7.13 -2.50
CA THR A 66 -8.47 7.66 -1.37
C THR A 66 -7.35 8.60 -1.83
N SER A 67 -6.87 9.48 -0.95
CA SER A 67 -5.72 10.35 -1.21
C SER A 67 -4.44 9.59 -1.59
N GLY A 68 -4.28 8.35 -1.11
CA GLY A 68 -3.21 7.42 -1.50
C GLY A 68 -3.38 6.77 -2.88
N GLY A 69 -4.45 7.10 -3.61
CA GLY A 69 -4.73 6.63 -4.97
C GLY A 69 -5.44 5.27 -5.04
N CYS A 70 -6.06 4.82 -3.94
CA CYS A 70 -6.77 3.54 -3.91
C CYS A 70 -8.27 3.73 -4.18
N SER A 71 -8.81 2.95 -5.10
CA SER A 71 -10.26 2.82 -5.33
C SER A 71 -10.87 1.60 -4.63
N ILE A 72 -10.02 0.65 -4.22
CA ILE A 72 -10.38 -0.59 -3.53
C ILE A 72 -9.62 -0.63 -2.21
N ILE A 73 -10.34 -0.87 -1.12
CA ILE A 73 -9.76 -1.04 0.22
C ILE A 73 -10.12 -2.43 0.72
N TYR A 74 -9.10 -3.21 1.07
CA TYR A 74 -9.22 -4.56 1.61
C TYR A 74 -9.36 -4.52 3.12
N ILE A 75 -10.15 -5.44 3.66
CA ILE A 75 -10.45 -5.58 5.08
C ILE A 75 -10.15 -7.03 5.45
N ASP A 76 -9.17 -7.25 6.32
CA ASP A 76 -8.96 -8.55 6.93
C ASP A 76 -10.08 -8.82 7.94
N ILE A 77 -10.91 -9.84 7.71
CA ILE A 77 -12.04 -10.22 8.56
C ILE A 77 -11.74 -11.43 9.45
N THR A 78 -10.46 -11.79 9.58
CA THR A 78 -10.01 -12.89 10.46
C THR A 78 -10.32 -12.60 11.93
N ASN A 79 -10.29 -11.33 12.35
CA ASN A 79 -10.55 -10.89 13.72
C ASN A 79 -11.86 -10.08 13.86
N ASP A 80 -12.29 -9.85 15.10
CA ASP A 80 -13.52 -9.10 15.40
C ASP A 80 -13.47 -7.64 14.96
N ALA A 81 -12.28 -7.01 15.01
CA ALA A 81 -12.11 -5.63 14.54
C ALA A 81 -12.42 -5.53 13.03
N GLY A 82 -11.91 -6.47 12.24
CA GLY A 82 -12.18 -6.62 10.81
C GLY A 82 -13.66 -6.84 10.49
N ARG A 83 -14.30 -7.78 11.20
CA ARG A 83 -15.74 -8.03 11.07
C ARG A 83 -16.57 -6.80 11.45
N GLY A 84 -16.13 -6.04 12.45
CA GLY A 84 -16.72 -4.76 12.83
C GLY A 84 -16.61 -3.72 11.72
N MET A 85 -15.42 -3.55 11.13
CA MET A 85 -15.20 -2.65 9.99
C MET A 85 -16.07 -3.02 8.78
N LEU A 86 -16.18 -4.32 8.47
CA LEU A 86 -17.08 -4.79 7.40
C LEU A 86 -18.55 -4.46 7.70
N SER A 87 -18.99 -4.65 8.94
CA SER A 87 -20.36 -4.35 9.36
C SER A 87 -20.69 -2.86 9.24
N ILE A 88 -19.74 -1.98 9.58
CA ILE A 88 -19.83 -0.53 9.39
C ILE A 88 -19.94 -0.21 7.90
N ALA A 89 -19.10 -0.81 7.05
CA ALA A 89 -19.13 -0.59 5.62
C ALA A 89 -20.46 -1.04 4.99
N LEU A 90 -20.97 -2.21 5.37
CA LEU A 90 -22.28 -2.70 4.93
C LEU A 90 -23.41 -1.75 5.34
N THR A 91 -23.36 -1.22 6.56
CA THR A 91 -24.34 -0.26 7.08
C THR A 91 -24.28 1.07 6.33
N ALA A 92 -23.09 1.61 6.08
CA ALA A 92 -22.89 2.82 5.30
C ALA A 92 -23.44 2.64 3.87
N ARG A 93 -23.15 1.51 3.23
CA ARG A 93 -23.67 1.18 1.89
C ARG A 93 -25.20 1.03 1.87
N ALA A 94 -25.76 0.31 2.84
CA ALA A 94 -27.20 0.09 2.93
C ALA A 94 -27.99 1.38 3.21
N SER A 95 -27.40 2.31 3.98
CA SER A 95 -28.00 3.61 4.29
C SER A 95 -27.73 4.70 3.24
N GLY A 96 -26.88 4.42 2.25
CA GLY A 96 -26.44 5.41 1.26
C GLY A 96 -25.64 6.56 1.89
N ARG A 97 -25.06 6.36 3.08
CA ARG A 97 -24.29 7.37 3.80
C ARG A 97 -22.80 7.22 3.52
N PRO A 98 -22.05 8.33 3.42
CA PRO A 98 -20.60 8.27 3.36
C PRO A 98 -20.04 7.78 4.70
N ILE A 99 -18.88 7.14 4.64
CA ILE A 99 -18.08 6.78 5.81
C ILE A 99 -17.43 8.07 6.34
N ALA A 100 -17.52 8.33 7.64
CA ALA A 100 -16.92 9.51 8.26
C ALA A 100 -15.38 9.51 8.12
N ARG A 101 -14.75 8.35 8.36
CA ARG A 101 -13.28 8.20 8.32
C ARG A 101 -12.86 6.79 7.92
N VAL A 102 -11.82 6.69 7.11
CA VAL A 102 -11.08 5.46 6.81
C VAL A 102 -9.60 5.70 7.03
N ASP A 103 -8.99 4.89 7.90
CA ASP A 103 -7.53 4.79 7.98
C ASP A 103 -7.09 3.53 7.22
N TYR A 104 -6.01 3.65 6.45
CA TYR A 104 -5.48 2.55 5.65
C TYR A 104 -3.96 2.59 5.55
N THR A 105 -3.41 1.44 5.20
CA THR A 105 -2.00 1.29 4.82
C THR A 105 -1.92 0.77 3.39
N GLY A 106 -0.96 1.27 2.61
CA GLY A 106 -0.83 1.07 1.16
C GLY A 106 -0.98 2.38 0.38
N GLY A 107 -0.74 2.31 -0.94
CA GLY A 107 -0.78 3.46 -1.84
C GLY A 107 0.33 3.40 -2.90
N GLY A 108 0.18 4.17 -3.97
CA GLY A 108 1.15 4.17 -5.08
C GLY A 108 1.04 2.98 -6.05
N GLY A 109 -0.18 2.49 -6.29
CA GLY A 109 -0.47 1.41 -7.25
C GLY A 109 -0.57 0.00 -6.67
N GLY A 110 -0.32 -0.16 -5.36
CA GLY A 110 -0.54 -1.41 -4.61
C GLY A 110 -1.91 -1.47 -3.90
N PRO A 111 -2.25 -2.61 -3.26
CA PRO A 111 -3.49 -2.75 -2.50
C PRO A 111 -3.48 -1.86 -1.25
N CYS A 112 -4.61 -1.22 -0.94
CA CYS A 112 -4.83 -0.54 0.34
C CYS A 112 -5.54 -1.47 1.32
N ASN A 113 -5.01 -1.61 2.53
CA ASN A 113 -5.60 -2.38 3.62
C ASN A 113 -6.14 -1.43 4.69
N ALA A 114 -7.41 -1.57 5.03
CA ALA A 114 -8.05 -0.80 6.09
C ALA A 114 -7.47 -1.17 7.46
N THR A 115 -7.17 -0.15 8.26
CA THR A 115 -6.85 -0.29 9.68
C THR A 115 -7.98 0.22 10.57
N LEU A 116 -8.82 1.13 10.04
CA LEU A 116 -9.99 1.66 10.74
C LEU A 116 -11.07 2.10 9.74
N ILE A 117 -12.33 1.84 10.05
CA ILE A 117 -13.49 2.39 9.34
C ILE A 117 -14.50 2.90 10.38
N GLN A 118 -14.96 4.14 10.23
CA GLN A 118 -15.91 4.79 11.14
C GLN A 118 -17.05 5.46 10.38
N LEU A 119 -18.28 5.29 10.88
CA LEU A 119 -19.52 5.84 10.33
C LEU A 119 -19.82 7.25 10.84
#